data_AF-A0A4R4LDW9-F1
#
_entry.id   AF-A0A4R4LDW9-F1
#
_cell.length_a   1.000
_cell.length_b   1.000
_cell.length_c   1.000
_cell.angle_alpha   90.00
_cell.angle_beta   90.00
_cell.angle_gamma   90.00
#
_symmetry.space_group_name_H-M   'P 1'
#
loop_
_entity.id
_entity.type
_entity.pdbx_description
1 polymer ?
#
loop_
_entity_poly.entity_id
_entity_poly.type
_entity_poly.pdbx_seq_one_letter_code
_entity_poly.pdbx_strand_id
1 'polypeptide(L)'
;MAVGGSTGPLAGCDLFDGDEPAPPPDPLESLADESRELAARHRAAIAADPALADRLTPIAEAHAAHATEIRRLIGRPEPSGATPTGTTPTATPGDRAALLAALREAEQRGRQSAAKACVAAPGERAALLGSVAAARATHVEALT
;
A
#
# COMPACT_ATOMS: atom_id res chain seq x y z
N MET A 1 25.78 18.10 64.78
CA MET A 1 26.89 17.66 63.92
C MET A 1 26.84 16.14 63.88
N ALA A 2 26.78 15.41 62.77
CA ALA A 2 26.91 15.71 61.35
C ALA A 2 25.95 14.79 60.56
N VAL A 3 25.46 15.29 59.42
CA VAL A 3 24.62 14.56 58.45
C VAL A 3 25.51 13.73 57.53
N GLY A 4 25.18 12.45 57.33
CA GLY A 4 25.84 11.57 56.37
C GLY A 4 24.82 11.04 55.37
N GLY A 5 24.57 11.80 54.30
CA GLY A 5 23.69 11.40 53.20
C GLY A 5 24.43 10.52 52.21
N SER A 6 23.94 9.30 52.00
CA SER A 6 24.42 8.38 50.96
C SER A 6 23.59 8.60 49.70
N THR A 7 24.14 9.29 48.71
CA THR A 7 23.58 9.32 47.34
C THR A 7 24.00 8.04 46.62
N GLY A 8 23.17 6.99 46.71
CA GLY A 8 23.25 5.87 45.77
C GLY A 8 22.72 6.32 44.41
N PRO A 9 23.34 5.92 43.28
CA PRO A 9 22.79 6.22 41.97
C PRO A 9 21.49 5.43 41.79
N LEU A 10 20.36 6.12 41.79
CA LEU A 10 19.12 5.62 41.22
C LEU A 10 19.22 5.73 39.69
N ALA A 11 20.05 4.88 39.09
CA ALA A 11 19.95 4.53 37.68
C ALA A 11 19.06 3.28 37.57
N GLY A 12 17.81 3.44 37.98
CA GLY A 12 16.74 2.51 37.62
C GLY A 12 16.15 2.96 36.29
N CYS A 13 16.87 2.71 35.20
CA CYS A 13 16.28 2.62 33.88
C CYS A 13 16.29 1.15 33.51
N ASP A 14 15.09 0.61 33.31
CA ASP A 14 14.75 -0.77 33.03
C ASP A 14 15.87 -1.60 32.38
N LEU A 15 16.41 -2.50 33.18
CA LEU A 15 17.32 -3.58 32.78
C LEU A 15 16.53 -4.79 32.24
N PHE A 16 15.28 -4.57 31.83
CA PHE A 16 14.33 -5.57 31.34
C PHE A 16 13.42 -5.01 30.24
N ASP A 17 13.97 -4.38 29.21
CA ASP A 17 13.26 -4.41 27.92
C ASP A 17 13.76 -5.66 27.20
N GLY A 18 12.97 -6.73 27.33
CA GLY A 18 13.28 -8.03 26.79
C GLY A 18 13.57 -7.94 25.30
N ASP A 19 14.39 -8.87 24.84
CA ASP A 19 14.47 -9.30 23.44
C ASP A 19 13.11 -9.93 23.06
N GLU A 20 12.01 -9.18 23.19
CA GLU A 20 10.70 -9.62 22.75
C GLU A 20 10.71 -9.52 21.23
N PRO A 21 10.58 -10.64 20.51
CA PRO A 21 10.64 -10.64 19.06
C PRO A 21 9.60 -9.65 18.53
N ALA A 22 10.03 -8.80 17.58
CA ALA A 22 9.11 -7.88 16.93
C ALA A 22 7.86 -8.65 16.47
N PRO A 23 6.65 -8.10 16.70
CA PRO A 23 5.43 -8.79 16.36
C PRO A 23 5.43 -9.17 14.87
N PRO A 24 4.86 -10.33 14.51
CA PRO A 24 4.84 -10.77 13.12
C PRO A 24 4.16 -9.71 12.24
N PRO A 25 4.57 -9.60 10.96
CA PRO A 25 3.98 -8.63 10.04
C PRO A 25 2.48 -8.88 9.90
N ASP A 26 1.70 -7.80 9.80
CA ASP A 26 0.26 -7.92 9.58
C ASP A 26 0.03 -8.53 8.18
N PRO A 27 -0.85 -9.53 8.03
CA PRO A 27 -1.08 -10.18 6.74
C PRO A 27 -1.56 -9.23 5.63
N LEU A 28 -2.06 -8.03 5.96
CA LEU A 28 -2.47 -7.03 4.96
C LEU A 28 -1.31 -6.14 4.47
N GLU A 29 -0.11 -6.26 5.03
CA GLU A 29 1.07 -5.49 4.58
C GLU A 29 1.34 -5.73 3.09
N SER A 30 1.31 -6.99 2.63
CA SER A 30 1.51 -7.31 1.21
C SER A 30 0.44 -6.71 0.31
N LEU A 31 -0.80 -6.58 0.78
CA LEU A 31 -1.88 -5.99 -0.02
C LEU A 31 -1.78 -4.46 -0.09
N ALA A 32 -1.27 -3.82 0.97
CA ALA A 32 -0.94 -2.39 0.94
C ALA A 32 0.16 -2.11 -0.09
N ASP A 33 1.23 -2.92 -0.09
CA ASP A 33 2.34 -2.78 -1.03
C ASP A 33 1.90 -3.06 -2.47
N GLU A 34 1.08 -4.09 -2.69
CA GLU A 34 0.48 -4.38 -3.99
C GLU A 34 -0.39 -3.22 -4.50
N SER A 35 -1.15 -2.56 -3.62
CA SER A 35 -1.94 -1.37 -3.97
C SER A 35 -1.06 -0.20 -4.37
N ARG A 36 0.02 0.06 -3.62
CA ARG A 36 1.00 1.11 -3.97
C ARG A 36 1.67 0.84 -5.31
N GLU A 37 2.02 -0.41 -5.57
CA GLU A 37 2.64 -0.85 -6.82
C GLU A 37 1.67 -0.72 -8.01
N LEU A 38 0.38 -1.06 -7.84
CA LEU A 38 -0.63 -0.81 -8.89
C LEU A 38 -0.77 0.68 -9.20
N ALA A 39 -0.73 1.54 -8.19
CA ALA A 39 -0.72 3.00 -8.40
C ALA A 39 0.51 3.44 -9.18
N ALA A 40 1.69 2.89 -8.88
CA ALA A 40 2.93 3.19 -9.60
C ALA A 40 2.87 2.73 -11.06
N ARG A 41 2.34 1.53 -11.34
CA ARG A 41 2.16 1.01 -12.71
C ARG A 41 1.25 1.88 -13.56
N HIS A 42 0.14 2.36 -12.99
CA HIS A 42 -0.75 3.28 -13.71
C HIS A 42 -0.06 4.60 -14.03
N ARG A 43 0.70 5.17 -13.08
CA ARG A 43 1.49 6.38 -13.33
C ARG A 43 2.59 6.17 -14.37
N ALA A 44 3.24 5.01 -14.36
CA ALA A 44 4.23 4.65 -15.38
C ALA A 44 3.59 4.55 -16.77
N ALA A 45 2.39 3.99 -16.87
CA ALA A 45 1.62 3.95 -18.11
C ALA A 45 1.23 5.34 -18.62
N ILE A 46 0.84 6.26 -17.72
CA ILE A 46 0.58 7.67 -18.06
C ILE A 46 1.85 8.36 -18.59
N ALA A 47 2.98 8.12 -17.95
CA ALA A 47 4.26 8.70 -18.39
C ALA A 47 4.71 8.16 -19.75
N ALA A 48 4.46 6.88 -20.01
CA ALA A 48 4.74 6.25 -21.29
C ALA A 48 3.79 6.76 -22.40
N ASP A 49 2.52 6.99 -22.06
CA ASP A 49 1.48 7.45 -22.98
C ASP A 49 0.54 8.49 -22.32
N PRO A 50 0.89 9.79 -22.41
CA PRO A 50 0.15 10.86 -21.73
C PRO A 50 -1.31 11.01 -22.15
N ALA A 51 -1.70 10.52 -23.33
CA ALA A 51 -3.09 10.58 -23.78
C ALA A 51 -4.02 9.63 -22.99
N LEU A 52 -3.46 8.75 -22.15
CA LEU A 52 -4.22 7.91 -21.21
C LEU A 52 -4.45 8.60 -19.85
N ALA A 53 -3.92 9.81 -19.62
CA ALA A 53 -3.94 10.48 -18.32
C ALA A 53 -5.36 10.61 -17.72
N ASP A 54 -6.33 11.08 -18.51
CA ASP A 54 -7.71 11.28 -18.03
C ASP A 54 -8.36 9.98 -17.55
N ARG A 55 -8.00 8.85 -18.18
CA ARG A 55 -8.50 7.52 -17.85
C ARG A 55 -7.80 6.90 -16.65
N LEU A 56 -6.46 7.00 -16.60
CA LEU A 56 -5.63 6.24 -15.65
C LEU A 56 -5.35 7.00 -14.34
N THR A 57 -5.41 8.34 -14.34
CA THR A 57 -5.20 9.15 -13.14
C THR A 57 -6.14 8.78 -11.99
N PRO A 58 -7.48 8.74 -12.18
CA PRO A 58 -8.38 8.37 -11.08
C PRO A 58 -8.13 6.95 -10.56
N ILE A 59 -7.71 6.02 -11.42
CA ILE A 59 -7.38 4.65 -11.02
C ILE A 59 -6.10 4.63 -10.17
N ALA A 60 -5.07 5.38 -10.58
CA ALA A 60 -3.82 5.50 -9.83
C ALA A 60 -4.04 6.13 -8.44
N GLU A 61 -4.89 7.15 -8.35
CA GLU A 61 -5.27 7.80 -7.09
C GLU A 61 -6.05 6.86 -6.17
N ALA A 62 -7.01 6.12 -6.71
CA ALA A 62 -7.76 5.13 -5.95
C ALA A 62 -6.84 4.07 -5.31
N HIS A 63 -5.88 3.54 -6.06
CA HIS A 63 -4.90 2.59 -5.53
C HIS A 63 -3.98 3.19 -4.45
N ALA A 64 -3.56 4.44 -4.61
CA ALA A 64 -2.79 5.13 -3.59
C ALA A 64 -3.61 5.31 -2.30
N ALA A 65 -4.89 5.71 -2.44
CA ALA A 65 -5.81 5.85 -1.32
C ALA A 65 -6.04 4.50 -0.61
N HIS A 66 -6.23 3.40 -1.35
CA HIS A 66 -6.34 2.06 -0.78
C HIS A 66 -5.09 1.66 -0.01
N ALA A 67 -3.89 1.90 -0.55
CA ALA A 67 -2.64 1.60 0.14
C ALA A 67 -2.54 2.36 1.48
N THR A 68 -2.87 3.66 1.48
CA THR A 68 -2.91 4.48 2.69
C THR A 68 -3.91 3.96 3.70
N GLU A 69 -5.12 3.62 3.27
CA GLU A 69 -6.18 3.18 4.17
C GLU A 69 -5.89 1.79 4.77
N ILE A 70 -5.36 0.85 3.98
CA ILE A 70 -4.91 -0.44 4.48
C ILE A 70 -3.78 -0.26 5.50
N ARG A 71 -2.81 0.63 5.23
CA ARG A 71 -1.72 0.96 6.17
C ARG A 71 -2.24 1.55 7.49
N ARG A 72 -3.27 2.40 7.44
CA ARG A 72 -3.95 2.92 8.64
C ARG A 72 -4.65 1.82 9.41
N LEU A 73 -5.37 0.94 8.73
CA LEU A 73 -6.10 -0.18 9.31
C LEU A 73 -5.19 -1.15 10.09
N ILE A 74 -3.93 -1.32 9.66
CA ILE A 74 -2.94 -2.15 10.35
C ILE A 74 -2.06 -1.37 11.35
N GLY A 75 -2.38 -0.11 11.63
CA GLY A 75 -1.63 0.71 12.59
C GLY A 75 -0.24 1.13 12.13
N ARG A 76 0.05 1.11 10.82
CA ARG A 76 1.35 1.49 10.24
C ARG A 76 1.20 2.56 9.15
N PRO A 77 0.68 3.77 9.46
CA PRO A 77 0.55 4.83 8.47
C PRO A 77 1.92 5.22 7.90
N GLU A 78 1.99 5.45 6.59
CA GLU A 78 3.20 5.92 5.92
C GLU A 78 3.60 7.33 6.42
N PRO A 79 4.91 7.62 6.56
CA PRO A 79 5.39 8.95 6.85
C PRO A 79 4.97 9.94 5.75
N SER A 80 4.46 11.10 6.14
CA SER A 80 4.07 12.16 5.21
C SER A 80 5.31 12.65 4.46
N GLY A 81 5.39 12.42 3.14
CA GLY A 81 6.46 12.95 2.28
C GLY A 81 7.27 11.95 1.45
N ALA A 82 6.93 10.66 1.45
CA ALA A 82 7.59 9.69 0.57
C ALA A 82 7.25 9.95 -0.92
N THR A 83 8.11 10.69 -1.63
CA THR A 83 8.00 10.91 -3.08
C THR A 83 8.44 9.66 -3.85
N PRO A 84 7.61 9.12 -4.76
CA PRO A 84 8.03 8.02 -5.62
C PRO A 84 9.06 8.51 -6.65
N THR A 85 10.24 7.90 -6.68
CA THR A 85 11.25 8.09 -7.73
C THR A 85 11.04 7.06 -8.83
N GLY A 86 10.84 7.50 -10.07
CA GLY A 86 10.80 6.61 -11.23
C GLY A 86 11.16 7.36 -12.51
N THR A 87 12.21 6.93 -13.18
CA THR A 87 12.53 7.31 -14.56
C THR A 87 11.63 6.55 -15.53
N THR A 88 11.09 7.23 -16.54
CA THR A 88 10.10 6.66 -17.45
C THR A 88 10.52 6.77 -18.92
N PRO A 89 10.57 5.65 -19.66
CA PRO A 89 10.69 5.67 -21.12
C PRO A 89 9.35 6.00 -21.80
N THR A 90 9.43 6.59 -22.99
CA THR A 90 8.27 6.96 -23.84
C THR A 90 7.78 5.76 -24.67
N ALA A 91 6.46 5.51 -24.71
CA ALA A 91 5.86 4.43 -25.51
C ALA A 91 5.56 4.84 -26.97
N THR A 92 5.49 3.83 -27.86
CA THR A 92 5.12 3.97 -29.29
C THR A 92 3.68 3.47 -29.51
N PRO A 93 2.89 3.91 -30.52
CA PRO A 93 1.46 3.57 -30.63
C PRO A 93 1.06 2.08 -30.63
N GLY A 94 1.90 1.16 -31.12
CA GLY A 94 1.65 -0.29 -31.02
C GLY A 94 1.75 -0.86 -29.60
N ASP A 95 2.36 -0.09 -28.69
CA ASP A 95 2.54 -0.39 -27.28
C ASP A 95 1.26 -0.12 -26.47
N ARG A 96 0.36 0.77 -26.93
CA ARG A 96 -0.84 1.17 -26.15
C ARG A 96 -1.77 -0.01 -25.84
N ALA A 97 -2.08 -0.85 -26.83
CA ALA A 97 -2.97 -1.99 -26.62
C ALA A 97 -2.34 -3.02 -25.68
N ALA A 98 -1.05 -3.28 -25.83
CA ALA A 98 -0.30 -4.17 -24.94
C ALA A 98 -0.22 -3.61 -23.52
N LEU A 99 -0.01 -2.30 -23.36
CA LEU A 99 0.01 -1.59 -22.09
C LEU A 99 -1.34 -1.69 -21.37
N LEU A 100 -2.45 -1.42 -22.06
CA LEU A 100 -3.79 -1.57 -21.49
C LEU A 100 -4.10 -3.03 -21.12
N ALA A 101 -3.70 -4.00 -21.95
CA ALA A 101 -3.86 -5.41 -21.64
C ALA A 101 -3.07 -5.82 -20.37
N ALA A 102 -1.83 -5.35 -20.23
CA ALA A 102 -1.00 -5.60 -19.06
C ALA A 102 -1.58 -4.97 -17.78
N LEU A 103 -2.10 -3.74 -17.87
CA LEU A 103 -2.80 -3.11 -16.75
C LEU A 103 -4.07 -3.89 -16.37
N ARG A 104 -4.86 -4.32 -17.36
CA ARG A 104 -6.07 -5.11 -17.12
C ARG A 104 -5.76 -6.44 -16.43
N GLU A 105 -4.68 -7.11 -16.82
CA GLU A 105 -4.24 -8.35 -16.16
C GLU A 105 -3.78 -8.08 -14.72
N ALA A 106 -3.04 -6.98 -14.50
CA ALA A 106 -2.63 -6.57 -13.16
C ALA A 106 -3.82 -6.25 -12.24
N GLU A 107 -4.85 -5.54 -12.74
CA GLU A 107 -6.09 -5.29 -12.00
C GLU A 107 -6.86 -6.59 -11.69
N GLN A 108 -6.92 -7.54 -12.62
CA GLN A 108 -7.57 -8.83 -12.38
C GLN A 108 -6.85 -9.63 -11.29
N ARG A 109 -5.51 -9.69 -11.33
CA ARG A 109 -4.71 -10.32 -10.27
C ARG A 109 -4.92 -9.61 -8.94
N GLY A 110 -4.89 -8.28 -8.94
CA GLY A 110 -5.12 -7.51 -7.72
C GLY A 110 -6.53 -7.71 -7.15
N ARG A 111 -7.56 -7.75 -7.98
CA ARG A 111 -8.93 -8.09 -7.54
C ARG A 111 -8.96 -9.44 -6.84
N GLN A 112 -8.27 -10.45 -7.38
CA GLN A 112 -8.22 -11.77 -6.76
C GLN A 112 -7.46 -11.75 -5.43
N SER A 113 -6.34 -11.04 -5.32
CA SER A 113 -5.62 -10.85 -4.05
C SER A 113 -6.52 -10.20 -2.99
N ALA A 114 -7.20 -9.11 -3.34
CA ALA A 114 -8.09 -8.39 -2.43
C ALA A 114 -9.30 -9.24 -2.01
N ALA A 115 -9.90 -9.98 -2.94
CA ALA A 115 -11.01 -10.89 -2.63
C ALA A 115 -10.59 -12.02 -1.69
N LYS A 116 -9.41 -12.62 -1.89
CA LYS A 116 -8.87 -13.64 -0.98
C LYS A 116 -8.62 -13.07 0.42
N ALA A 117 -8.04 -11.88 0.50
CA ALA A 117 -7.82 -11.19 1.77
C ALA A 117 -9.15 -10.85 2.46
N CYS A 118 -10.17 -10.42 1.71
CA CYS A 118 -11.51 -10.15 2.22
C CYS A 118 -12.15 -11.39 2.86
N VAL A 119 -12.02 -12.56 2.23
CA VAL A 119 -12.57 -13.83 2.77
C VAL A 119 -11.84 -14.27 4.04
N ALA A 120 -10.54 -13.99 4.14
CA ALA A 120 -9.73 -14.35 5.31
C ALA A 120 -9.85 -13.37 6.48
N ALA A 121 -10.32 -12.14 6.24
CA ALA A 121 -10.34 -11.07 7.23
C ALA A 121 -11.61 -11.09 8.10
N PRO A 122 -11.51 -10.74 9.39
CA PRO A 122 -12.68 -10.56 10.25
C PRO A 122 -13.26 -9.15 10.17
N GLY A 123 -14.58 -9.02 10.38
CA GLY A 123 -15.27 -7.77 10.72
C GLY A 123 -15.00 -6.60 9.76
N GLU A 124 -14.65 -5.45 10.33
CA GLU A 124 -14.41 -4.20 9.60
C GLU A 124 -13.30 -4.31 8.55
N ARG A 125 -12.29 -5.17 8.78
CA ARG A 125 -11.25 -5.44 7.78
C ARG A 125 -11.85 -6.06 6.51
N ALA A 126 -12.81 -6.98 6.63
CA ALA A 126 -13.47 -7.58 5.48
C ALA A 126 -14.26 -6.54 4.67
N ALA A 127 -14.93 -5.59 5.33
CA ALA A 127 -15.69 -4.54 4.66
C ALA A 127 -14.79 -3.65 3.77
N LEU A 128 -13.66 -3.17 4.31
CA LEU A 128 -12.69 -2.39 3.54
C LEU A 128 -12.15 -3.21 2.35
N LEU A 129 -11.73 -4.45 2.59
CA LEU A 129 -11.13 -5.30 1.56
C LEU A 129 -12.12 -5.69 0.46
N GLY A 130 -13.40 -5.87 0.82
CA GLY A 130 -14.49 -6.04 -0.14
C GLY A 130 -14.66 -4.81 -1.03
N SER A 131 -14.59 -3.61 -0.46
CA SER A 131 -14.61 -2.35 -1.23
C SER A 131 -13.42 -2.24 -2.18
N VAL A 132 -12.21 -2.61 -1.74
CA VAL A 132 -11.01 -2.64 -2.59
C VAL A 132 -11.18 -3.64 -3.74
N ALA A 133 -11.70 -4.83 -3.47
CA ALA A 133 -11.98 -5.82 -4.50
C ALA A 133 -13.03 -5.33 -5.52
N ALA A 134 -14.09 -4.67 -5.06
CA ALA A 134 -15.12 -4.09 -5.93
C ALA A 134 -14.55 -2.98 -6.83
N ALA A 135 -13.77 -2.04 -6.27
CA ALA A 135 -13.13 -0.98 -7.02
C ALA A 135 -12.21 -1.55 -8.13
N ARG A 136 -11.40 -2.56 -7.80
CA ARG A 136 -10.53 -3.24 -8.78
C ARG A 136 -11.32 -3.94 -9.87
N ALA A 137 -12.51 -4.48 -9.57
CA ALA A 137 -13.40 -5.00 -10.61
C ALA A 137 -13.88 -3.88 -11.55
N THR A 138 -14.25 -2.72 -11.02
CA THR A 138 -14.61 -1.55 -11.83
C THR A 138 -13.44 -1.06 -12.69
N HIS A 139 -12.22 -1.07 -12.16
CA HIS A 139 -11.03 -0.70 -12.92
C HIS A 139 -10.76 -1.63 -14.10
N VAL A 140 -10.98 -2.95 -13.93
CA VAL A 140 -10.90 -3.91 -15.04
C VAL A 140 -11.83 -3.49 -16.17
N GLU A 141 -13.10 -3.18 -15.88
CA GLU A 141 -14.04 -2.71 -16.90
C GLU A 141 -13.64 -1.35 -17.47
N ALA A 142 -13.11 -0.46 -16.63
CA ALA A 142 -12.56 0.80 -17.07
C ALA A 142 -11.28 0.65 -17.92
N LEU A 143 -10.76 -0.55 -18.18
CA LEU A 143 -9.59 -0.84 -19.03
C LEU A 143 -9.93 -1.68 -20.29
N THR A 144 -11.21 -1.94 -20.58
CA THR A 144 -11.64 -2.50 -21.88
C THR A 144 -11.43 -1.51 -23.01
#